data_AF-A0A1M4Y0W4-F1
#
_entry.id   AF-A0A1M4Y0W4-F1
#
_cell.length_a   1.000
_cell.length_b   1.000
_cell.length_c   1.000
_cell.angle_alpha   90.00
_cell.angle_beta   90.00
_cell.angle_gamma   90.00
#
_symmetry.space_group_name_H-M   'P 1'
#
loop_
_entity.id
_entity.type
_entity.pdbx_description
1 polymer ?
#
loop_
_entity_poly.entity_id
_entity_poly.type
_entity_poly.pdbx_seq_one_letter_code
_entity_poly.pdbx_strand_id
1 'polypeptide(L)' 'MSDELKVGDIVSLKTGGPEMIVTSVVRTPNDTVLIGCAPLRAPTEKPIEVSMDRLISIN' A
#
# COMPACT_ATOMS: atom_id res chain seq x y z
N MET A 1 -1.89 -1.59 24.39
CA MET A 1 -1.16 -2.23 23.28
C MET A 1 -1.87 -1.78 22.02
N SER A 2 -1.26 -0.92 21.20
CA SER A 2 -1.78 -0.67 19.85
C SER A 2 -1.46 -1.92 19.04
N ASP A 3 -2.47 -2.62 18.55
CA ASP A 3 -2.25 -3.76 17.67
C ASP A 3 -1.44 -3.28 16.45
N GLU A 4 -0.23 -3.82 16.31
CA GLU A 4 0.65 -3.54 15.18
C GLU A 4 0.01 -4.15 13.93
N LEU A 5 -0.10 -3.35 12.86
CA LEU A 5 -0.68 -3.79 11.59
C LEU A 5 0.10 -4.98 11.02
N LYS A 6 -0.63 -5.96 10.48
CA LYS A 6 -0.08 -7.17 9.88
C LYS A 6 -0.50 -7.28 8.42
N VAL A 7 0.27 -8.06 7.66
CA VAL A 7 -0.11 -8.43 6.29
C VAL A 7 -1.48 -9.12 6.32
N GLY A 8 -2.38 -8.67 5.45
CA GLY A 8 -3.76 -9.15 5.37
C GLY A 8 -4.78 -8.27 6.11
N ASP A 9 -4.34 -7.35 6.98
CA ASP A 9 -5.25 -6.44 7.66
C ASP A 9 -5.94 -5.50 6.65
N ILE A 10 -7.23 -5.27 6.87
CA ILE A 10 -8.01 -4.28 6.12
C ILE A 10 -7.94 -2.95 6.86
N VAL A 11 -7.49 -1.92 6.17
CA VAL A 11 -7.27 -0.58 6.72
C VAL A 11 -7.93 0.49 5.85
N SER A 12 -8.20 1.65 6.44
CA SER A 12 -8.65 2.84 5.74
C SER A 12 -7.96 4.08 6.31
N LEU A 13 -7.81 5.11 5.48
CA LEU A 13 -7.24 6.37 5.93
C LEU A 13 -8.28 7.15 6.75
N LYS A 14 -7.86 7.65 7.93
CA LYS A 14 -8.72 8.51 8.77
C LYS A 14 -9.15 9.80 8.06
N THR A 15 -8.38 10.28 7.10
CA THR A 15 -8.66 11.47 6.28
C THR A 15 -9.69 11.22 5.17
N GLY A 16 -10.23 10.00 5.08
CA GLY A 16 -11.02 9.55 3.93
C GLY A 16 -10.12 8.93 2.86
N GLY A 17 -10.53 7.77 2.35
CA GLY A 17 -9.80 7.00 1.35
C GLY A 17 -10.46 5.63 1.14
N PRO A 18 -10.07 4.89 0.09
CA PRO A 18 -10.59 3.55 -0.15
C PRO A 18 -10.16 2.58 0.97
N GLU A 19 -10.93 1.51 1.14
CA GLU A 19 -10.48 0.35 1.90
C GLU A 19 -9.28 -0.27 1.18
N MET A 20 -8.25 -0.60 1.94
CA MET A 20 -7.00 -1.17 1.44
C MET A 20 -6.65 -2.42 2.26
N ILE A 21 -5.92 -3.35 1.65
CA ILE A 21 -5.31 -4.49 2.33
C ILE A 21 -3.82 -4.24 2.51
N VAL A 22 -3.29 -4.54 3.69
CA VAL A 22 -1.84 -4.47 3.95
C VAL A 22 -1.15 -5.61 3.20
N THR A 23 -0.25 -5.27 2.29
CA THR A 23 0.52 -6.23 1.47
C THR A 23 1.94 -6.43 1.98
N SER A 24 2.50 -5.45 2.69
CA SER A 24 3.83 -5.54 3.28
C SER A 24 3.98 -4.66 4.51
N VAL A 25 4.81 -5.13 5.45
CA VAL A 25 5.21 -4.39 6.65
C VAL A 25 6.73 -4.48 6.74
N VAL A 26 7.40 -3.33 6.70
CA VAL A 26 8.87 -3.25 6.77
C VAL A 26 9.26 -2.39 7.97
N ARG A 27 10.03 -2.97 8.89
CA ARG A 27 10.58 -2.27 10.05
C ARG A 27 12.03 -1.88 9.75
N THR A 28 12.29 -0.58 9.66
CA THR A 28 13.62 -0.06 9.40
C THR A 28 14.50 -0.15 10.67
N PRO A 29 15.84 -0.10 10.56
CA PRO A 29 16.74 -0.07 11.72
C PRO A 29 16.49 1.10 12.69
N ASN A 30 15.87 2.18 12.22
CA ASN A 30 15.52 3.37 13.01
C ASN A 30 14.12 3.28 13.65
N ASP A 31 13.56 2.08 13.79
CA ASP A 31 12.24 1.82 14.37
C ASP A 31 11.05 2.41 13.58
N THR A 32 11.28 2.92 12.37
CA THR A 32 10.19 3.37 11.49
C THR A 32 9.53 2.18 10.82
N VAL A 33 8.20 2.15 10.83
CA VAL A 33 7.38 1.13 10.16
C VAL A 33 6.86 1.70 8.83
N LEU A 34 7.20 1.02 7.73
CA LEU A 34 6.68 1.29 6.41
C LEU A 34 5.61 0.24 6.08
N ILE A 35 4.44 0.69 5.65
CA ILE A 35 3.31 -0.18 5.30
C ILE A 35 3.03 -0.04 3.80
N GLY A 36 3.15 -1.15 3.07
CA GLY A 36 2.65 -1.25 1.71
C GLY A 36 1.18 -1.68 1.73
N CYS A 37 0.33 -0.97 0.99
CA CYS A 37 -1.10 -1.21 0.90
C CYS A 37 -1.54 -1.35 -0.55
N ALA A 38 -2.53 -2.21 -0.81
CA ALA A 38 -3.23 -2.28 -2.08
C ALA A 38 -4.71 -1.94 -1.91
N PRO A 39 -5.34 -1.15 -2.79
CA PRO A 39 -6.77 -0.85 -2.71
C PRO A 39 -7.61 -2.11 -2.94
N LEU A 40 -8.60 -2.36 -2.08
CA LEU A 40 -9.53 -3.50 -2.19
C LEU A 40 -10.59 -3.29 -3.27
N ARG A 41 -10.90 -2.03 -3.57
CA ARG A 41 -11.81 -1.68 -4.65
C ARG A 41 -11.00 -1.26 -5.85
N ALA A 42 -11.37 -1.79 -7.01
CA ALA A 42 -10.84 -1.31 -8.27
C ALA A 42 -11.01 0.23 -8.31
N PRO A 43 -9.97 0.98 -8.74
CA PRO A 43 -10.11 2.41 -8.96
C PRO A 43 -11.36 2.64 -9.83
N THR A 44 -12.17 3.64 -9.47
CA THR A 44 -13.29 4.07 -10.33
C THR A 44 -12.79 4.59 -11.68
N GLU A 45 -11.49 4.90 -11.76
CA GLU A 45 -10.79 5.32 -12.96
C GLU A 45 -10.20 4.10 -13.69
N LYS A 46 -10.27 4.12 -15.02
CA LYS A 46 -9.68 3.05 -15.83
C LYS A 46 -8.16 3.05 -15.66
N PRO A 47 -7.53 1.88 -15.43
CA PRO A 47 -6.08 1.77 -15.50
C PRO A 47 -5.56 2.28 -16.84
N ILE A 48 -4.42 2.95 -16.81
CA ILE A 48 -3.67 3.23 -18.04
C ILE A 48 -2.79 2.02 -18.35
N GLU A 49 -2.79 1.59 -19.61
CA GLU A 49 -1.86 0.57 -20.06
C GLU A 49 -0.49 1.22 -20.25
N VAL A 50 0.51 0.73 -19.50
CA VAL A 50 1.89 1.21 -19.57
C VAL A 50 2.76 0.04 -19.94
N SER A 51 3.44 0.16 -21.09
CA SER A 51 4.42 -0.83 -21.52
C SER A 51 5.64 -0.83 -20.57
N MET A 52 6.17 -2.02 -20.29
CA MET A 52 7.24 -2.22 -19.31
C MET A 52 8.54 -1.47 -19.65
N ASP A 53 8.81 -1.24 -20.93
CA ASP A 53 9.94 -0.43 -21.44
C ASP A 53 9.84 1.05 -21.06
N ARG A 54 8.65 1.53 -20.66
CA ARG A 54 8.43 2.90 -20.18
C ARG A 54 8.65 3.05 -18.67
N LEU A 55 8.89 1.96 -17.95
CA LEU A 55 9.17 1.97 -16.51
C LEU A 55 10.68 1.89 -16.29
N ILE A 56 11.22 2.81 -15.50
CA ILE A 56 12.62 2.75 -15.05
C ILE A 56 12.66 2.40 -13.56
N SER A 57 13.58 1.50 -13.20
CA SER A 57 13.92 1.26 -11.80
C SER A 57 14.71 2.48 -11.28
N ILE A 58 14.25 3.03 -10.17
CA ILE A 58 14.99 4.07 -9.43
C ILE A 58 15.66 3.33 -8.28
N ASN A 59 16.96 3.04 -8.44
CA ASN A 59 17.84 2.51 -7.39
C ASN A 59 18.59 3.64 -6.72
#